data_AF-A0A1A9GFD3-F1
#
_entry.id   AF-A0A1A9GFD3-F1
#
_cell.length_a   1.000
_cell.length_b   1.000
_cell.length_c   1.000
_cell.angle_alpha   90.00
_cell.angle_beta   90.00
_cell.angle_gamma   90.00
#
_symmetry.space_group_name_H-M   'P 1'
#
loop_
_entity.id
_entity.type
_entity.pdbx_description
1 polymer ?
#
loop_
_entity_poly.entity_id
_entity_poly.type
_entity_poly.pdbx_seq_one_letter_code
_entity_poly.pdbx_strand_id
1 'polypeptide(L)'
;MKTCTIETMYRGPNYRQGTHSADTVEDACRLAIADEDWTGALPDSDNAGETYVIKAWERADAAYSGPAGDAPEVFSEMAYHKAELFEELVALLQEPAQPWASRSRNSGPECPAP
;
A
#
# COMPACT_ATOMS: atom_id res chain seq x y z
N MET A 1 5.42 22.18 -20.94
CA MET A 1 6.06 21.24 -20.03
C MET A 1 6.20 21.83 -18.65
N LYS A 2 5.61 21.16 -17.67
CA LYS A 2 5.77 21.45 -16.23
C LYS A 2 6.75 20.43 -15.65
N THR A 3 7.44 20.84 -14.58
CA THR A 3 8.36 19.96 -13.85
C THR A 3 7.72 19.58 -12.53
N CYS A 4 7.61 18.28 -12.27
CA CYS A 4 7.04 17.76 -11.04
C CYS A 4 8.06 16.85 -10.35
N THR A 5 8.19 16.98 -9.04
CA THR A 5 8.86 15.97 -8.22
C THR A 5 7.80 14.99 -7.73
N ILE A 6 8.03 13.71 -8.00
CA ILE A 6 7.14 12.62 -7.63
C ILE A 6 7.89 11.71 -6.67
N GLU A 7 7.25 11.39 -5.54
CA GLU A 7 7.75 10.38 -4.61
C GLU A 7 7.06 9.05 -4.89
N THR A 8 7.88 8.07 -5.26
CA THR A 8 7.47 6.70 -5.57
C THR A 8 8.14 5.72 -4.64
N MET A 9 7.43 4.71 -4.18
CA MET A 9 7.98 3.69 -3.30
C MET A 9 7.80 2.30 -3.88
N TYR A 10 8.83 1.46 -3.81
CA TYR A 10 8.87 0.07 -4.30
C TYR A 10 8.98 -0.93 -3.15
N ARG A 11 8.71 -2.21 -3.45
CA ARG A 11 8.83 -3.38 -2.56
C ARG A 11 10.28 -3.77 -2.22
N GLY A 12 11.04 -2.82 -1.72
CA GLY A 12 12.05 -3.08 -0.71
C GLY A 12 11.69 -2.19 0.48
N PRO A 13 12.43 -2.20 1.58
CA PRO A 13 12.23 -1.16 2.56
C PRO A 13 12.79 0.13 2.00
N ASN A 14 12.44 0.63 0.79
CA ASN A 14 13.02 1.83 0.19
C ASN A 14 12.05 2.62 -0.73
N TYR A 15 12.05 3.95 -0.60
CA TYR A 15 11.37 4.90 -1.49
C TYR A 15 12.39 5.73 -2.28
N ARG A 16 11.97 6.38 -3.37
CA ARG A 16 12.79 7.33 -4.12
C ARG A 16 12.00 8.56 -4.52
N GLN A 17 12.73 9.62 -4.83
CA GLN A 17 12.17 10.85 -5.36
C GLN A 17 12.77 11.10 -6.74
N GLY A 18 11.91 11.29 -7.73
CA GLY A 18 12.29 11.56 -9.11
C GLY A 18 11.66 12.85 -9.58
N THR A 19 12.42 13.67 -10.30
CA THR A 19 11.90 14.87 -10.95
C THR A 19 11.62 14.55 -12.42
N HIS A 20 10.34 14.58 -12.81
CA HIS A 20 9.87 14.23 -14.15
C HIS A 20 9.24 15.45 -14.82
N SER A 21 9.52 15.63 -16.11
CA SER A 21 8.90 16.68 -16.92
C SER A 21 7.80 16.09 -17.79
N ALA A 22 6.58 16.61 -17.61
CA ALA A 22 5.41 16.16 -18.35
C ALA A 22 4.40 17.32 -18.53
N ASP A 23 3.38 17.10 -19.33
CA ASP A 23 2.33 18.08 -19.56
C ASP A 23 1.27 18.08 -18.45
N THR A 24 1.10 16.95 -17.76
CA THR A 24 0.22 16.78 -16.60
C THR A 24 0.94 16.09 -15.44
N VAL A 25 0.41 16.23 -14.21
CA VAL A 25 0.90 15.50 -13.03
C VAL A 25 0.69 13.99 -13.22
N GLU A 26 -0.41 13.57 -13.84
CA GLU A 26 -0.71 12.17 -14.12
C GLU A 26 0.33 11.54 -15.07
N ASP A 27 0.74 12.26 -16.11
CA ASP A 27 1.79 11.81 -17.01
C ASP A 27 3.15 11.72 -16.28
N ALA A 28 3.44 12.67 -15.38
CA ALA A 28 4.63 12.61 -14.53
C ALA A 28 4.59 11.40 -13.59
N CYS A 29 3.43 11.07 -13.01
CA CYS A 29 3.25 9.88 -12.18
C CYS A 29 3.48 8.59 -12.97
N ARG A 30 2.97 8.49 -14.21
CA ARG A 30 3.22 7.32 -15.07
C ARG A 30 4.70 7.16 -15.41
N LEU A 31 5.39 8.27 -15.70
CA LEU A 31 6.84 8.26 -15.91
C LEU A 31 7.59 7.80 -14.66
N ALA A 32 7.18 8.27 -13.48
CA ALA A 32 7.80 7.89 -12.21
C ALA A 32 7.60 6.40 -11.86
N ILE A 33 6.48 5.79 -12.25
CA ILE A 33 6.22 4.35 -12.09
C ILE A 33 7.06 3.53 -13.06
N ALA A 34 7.19 3.98 -14.32
CA ALA A 34 7.94 3.28 -15.36
C ALA A 34 9.47 3.42 -15.22
N ASP A 35 9.94 4.36 -14.41
CA ASP A 35 11.36 4.57 -14.15
C ASP A 35 11.93 3.38 -13.35
N GLU A 36 13.01 2.77 -13.82
CA GLU A 36 13.67 1.63 -13.16
C GLU A 36 14.98 2.04 -12.45
N ASP A 37 15.36 3.34 -12.48
CA ASP A 37 16.56 3.84 -11.80
C ASP A 37 16.30 4.05 -10.29
N TRP A 38 16.79 3.12 -9.48
CA TRP A 38 16.66 3.16 -8.02
C TRP A 38 17.88 3.76 -7.32
N THR A 39 18.77 4.42 -8.08
CA THR A 39 19.94 5.07 -7.49
C THR A 39 19.50 6.18 -6.54
N GLY A 40 19.89 6.08 -5.26
CA GLY A 40 19.52 7.06 -4.23
C GLY A 40 18.23 6.76 -3.48
N ALA A 41 17.65 5.57 -3.63
CA ALA A 41 16.51 5.14 -2.82
C ALA A 41 16.85 5.13 -1.31
N LEU A 42 15.93 5.61 -0.49
CA LEU A 42 16.03 5.76 0.96
C LEU A 42 15.16 4.75 1.68
N PRO A 43 15.57 4.21 2.84
CA PRO A 43 14.83 3.12 3.43
C PRO A 43 13.47 3.50 4.06
N ASP A 44 12.45 2.66 3.88
CA ASP A 44 11.13 2.67 4.50
C ASP A 44 10.64 1.23 4.78
N SER A 45 10.91 0.73 5.99
CA SER A 45 10.52 -0.62 6.41
C SER A 45 9.03 -0.80 6.68
N ASP A 46 8.29 0.29 6.84
CA ASP A 46 6.94 0.24 7.38
C ASP A 46 5.89 -0.03 6.30
N ASN A 47 6.30 -0.04 5.02
CA ASN A 47 5.37 0.13 3.92
C ASN A 47 5.68 -0.71 2.66
N ALA A 48 6.17 -1.93 2.84
CA ALA A 48 6.51 -2.85 1.75
C ALA A 48 5.30 -3.25 0.87
N GLY A 49 5.30 -2.88 -0.42
CA GLY A 49 4.24 -3.20 -1.40
C GLY A 49 4.65 -2.94 -2.87
N GLU A 50 3.72 -3.06 -3.84
CA GLU A 50 3.93 -2.68 -5.26
C GLU A 50 4.36 -1.20 -5.43
N THR A 51 4.82 -0.77 -6.62
CA THR A 51 5.22 0.64 -6.83
C THR A 51 4.01 1.57 -6.88
N TYR A 52 3.90 2.51 -5.94
CA TYR A 52 2.85 3.53 -5.98
C TYR A 52 3.38 4.93 -5.69
N VAL A 53 2.61 5.91 -6.14
CA VAL A 53 2.86 7.33 -5.89
C VAL A 53 2.27 7.68 -4.53
N ILE A 54 3.10 8.23 -3.65
CA ILE A 54 2.66 8.65 -2.32
C ILE A 54 2.25 10.13 -2.36
N LYS A 55 3.09 10.96 -2.99
CA LYS A 55 2.93 12.41 -3.05
C LYS A 55 3.51 13.00 -4.33
N ALA A 56 2.97 14.15 -4.72
CA ALA A 56 3.45 14.93 -5.85
C ALA A 56 3.64 16.40 -5.47
N TRP A 57 4.67 17.03 -6.05
CA TRP A 57 4.94 18.46 -5.92
C TRP A 57 5.13 19.07 -7.31
N GLU A 58 4.44 20.18 -7.62
CA GLU A 58 4.53 20.89 -8.91
C GLU A 58 5.78 21.79 -9.04
N ARG A 59 6.91 21.35 -8.47
CA ARG A 59 8.20 22.03 -8.56
C ARG A 59 9.32 21.01 -8.41
N ALA A 60 10.42 21.23 -9.11
CA ALA A 60 11.65 20.46 -8.97
C ALA A 60 12.22 20.54 -7.54
N ASP A 61 12.68 19.40 -7.03
CA ASP A 61 13.33 19.25 -5.73
C ASP A 61 12.51 19.80 -4.56
N ALA A 62 11.18 19.80 -4.72
CA ALA A 62 10.24 20.40 -3.76
C ALA A 62 9.76 19.43 -2.68
N ALA A 63 10.22 18.17 -2.72
CA ALA A 63 9.87 17.18 -1.72
C ALA A 63 10.21 17.71 -0.31
N TYR A 64 9.21 17.69 0.57
CA TYR A 64 9.30 18.17 1.96
C TYR A 64 9.68 19.66 2.16
N SER A 65 9.84 20.46 1.10
CA SER A 65 10.14 21.90 1.19
C SER A 65 8.93 22.80 0.89
N GLY A 66 7.79 22.20 0.50
CA GLY A 66 6.53 22.90 0.24
C GLY A 66 5.30 22.00 0.44
N PRO A 67 4.09 22.57 0.32
CA PRO A 67 2.85 21.80 0.43
C PRO A 67 2.82 20.74 -0.66
N ALA A 68 2.64 19.48 -0.24
CA ALA A 68 2.44 18.37 -1.16
C ALA A 68 1.00 18.39 -1.67
N GLY A 69 0.81 18.08 -2.95
CA GLY A 69 -0.50 17.69 -3.46
C GLY A 69 -0.78 16.23 -3.11
N ASP A 70 -2.06 15.91 -2.95
CA ASP A 70 -2.50 14.52 -2.91
C ASP A 70 -2.19 13.85 -4.25
N ALA A 71 -1.76 12.59 -4.20
CA ALA A 71 -1.62 11.80 -5.40
C ALA A 71 -2.99 11.67 -6.10
N PRO A 72 -3.04 11.71 -7.45
CA PRO A 72 -4.29 11.51 -8.17
C PRO A 72 -4.98 10.19 -7.78
N GLU A 73 -6.31 10.19 -7.69
CA GLU A 73 -7.13 9.06 -7.17
C GLU A 73 -6.88 7.73 -7.90
N VAL A 74 -6.53 7.79 -9.19
CA VAL A 74 -6.14 6.60 -9.98
C VAL A 74 -4.92 5.85 -9.42
N PHE A 75 -4.13 6.49 -8.55
CA PHE A 75 -3.00 5.89 -7.86
C PHE A 75 -3.31 5.53 -6.38
N SER A 76 -4.55 5.72 -5.93
CA SER A 76 -5.01 5.44 -4.55
C SER A 76 -5.56 4.03 -4.35
N GLU A 77 -5.55 3.17 -5.37
CA GLU A 77 -6.14 1.80 -5.33
C GLU A 77 -5.67 0.98 -4.11
N MET A 78 -4.41 1.10 -3.70
CA MET A 78 -3.89 0.36 -2.53
C MET A 78 -4.41 0.90 -1.19
N ALA A 79 -4.65 2.21 -1.08
CA ALA A 79 -5.26 2.79 0.12
C ALA A 79 -6.70 2.30 0.27
N TYR A 80 -7.43 2.19 -0.84
CA TYR A 80 -8.75 1.57 -0.88
C TYR A 80 -8.69 0.08 -0.55
N HIS A 81 -7.77 -0.68 -1.15
CA HIS A 81 -7.61 -2.11 -0.86
C HIS A 81 -7.25 -2.39 0.62
N LYS A 82 -6.37 -1.57 1.22
CA LYS A 82 -6.05 -1.65 2.66
C LYS A 82 -7.26 -1.31 3.52
N ALA A 83 -8.07 -0.33 3.13
CA ALA A 83 -9.31 0.00 3.84
C ALA A 83 -10.31 -1.16 3.77
N GLU A 84 -10.48 -1.79 2.61
CA GLU A 84 -11.32 -2.98 2.42
C GLU A 84 -10.87 -4.14 3.32
N LEU A 85 -9.57 -4.46 3.33
CA LEU A 85 -9.01 -5.49 4.22
C LEU A 85 -9.17 -5.15 5.70
N PHE A 86 -9.09 -3.87 6.06
CA PHE A 86 -9.28 -3.42 7.44
C PHE A 86 -10.74 -3.58 7.88
N GLU A 87 -11.70 -3.27 7.02
CA GLU A 87 -13.12 -3.53 7.26
C GLU A 87 -13.39 -5.03 7.43
N GLU A 88 -12.78 -5.89 6.60
CA GLU A 88 -12.87 -7.35 6.77
C GLU A 88 -12.30 -7.83 8.12
N LEU A 89 -11.15 -7.29 8.54
CA LEU A 89 -10.53 -7.60 9.82
C LEU A 89 -11.41 -7.16 10.99
N VAL A 90 -11.99 -5.95 10.91
CA VAL A 90 -12.90 -5.43 11.93
C VAL A 90 -14.14 -6.34 12.04
N ALA A 91 -14.69 -6.79 10.92
CA ALA A 91 -15.81 -7.74 10.92
C ALA A 91 -15.44 -9.05 11.64
N LEU A 92 -14.26 -9.62 11.36
CA LEU A 92 -13.78 -10.83 12.04
C LEU A 92 -13.58 -10.66 13.55
N LEU A 93 -13.16 -9.47 14.00
CA LEU A 93 -12.97 -9.16 15.41
C LEU A 93 -14.28 -8.91 16.16
N GLN A 94 -15.33 -8.51 15.45
CA GLN A 94 -16.67 -8.32 16.01
C GLN A 94 -17.45 -9.63 16.15
N GLU A 95 -17.04 -10.69 15.46
CA GLU A 95 -17.61 -12.03 15.65
C GLU A 95 -17.33 -12.52 17.08
N PRO A 96 -18.36 -12.85 17.88
CA PRO A 96 -18.17 -13.37 19.22
C PRO A 96 -17.41 -14.69 19.13
N ALA A 97 -16.30 -14.78 19.88
CA ALA A 97 -15.48 -15.98 19.94
C ALA A 97 -16.36 -17.21 20.27
N GLN A 98 -16.56 -18.08 19.29
CA GLN A 98 -17.25 -19.34 19.50
C GLN A 98 -16.41 -20.18 20.46
N PRO A 99 -16.97 -20.68 21.58
CA PRO A 99 -16.21 -21.48 22.52
C PRO A 99 -15.70 -22.73 21.80
N TRP A 100 -14.37 -22.85 21.76
CA TRP A 100 -13.60 -23.96 21.18
C TRP A 100 -14.09 -25.35 21.65
N ALA A 101 -14.75 -25.42 22.82
CA ALA A 101 -15.32 -26.61 23.42
C ALA A 101 -16.54 -27.21 22.66
N SER A 102 -17.03 -26.54 21.62
CA SER A 102 -18.22 -26.96 20.86
C SER A 102 -17.90 -27.95 19.72
N ARG A 103 -16.62 -28.18 19.39
CA ARG A 103 -16.21 -28.97 18.21
C ARG A 103 -15.74 -30.41 18.50
N SER A 104 -15.69 -30.85 19.76
CA SER A 104 -15.27 -32.22 20.11
C SER A 104 -16.29 -32.95 21.00
N ARG A 105 -17.44 -33.28 20.44
CA ARG A 105 -18.28 -34.36 20.98
C ARG A 105 -19.24 -34.86 19.90
N ASN A 106 -18.70 -35.58 18.93
CA ASN A 106 -19.41 -36.66 18.23
C ASN A 106 -18.43 -37.42 17.35
N SER A 107 -18.54 -38.76 17.37
CA SER A 107 -17.80 -39.76 16.59
C SER A 107 -16.56 -40.38 17.26
N GLY A 108 -16.77 -41.11 18.37
CA GLY A 108 -15.92 -42.27 18.71
C GLY A 108 -16.81 -43.52 18.65
N PRO A 109 -16.39 -44.62 17.99
CA PRO A 109 -17.21 -45.82 17.91
C PRO A 109 -17.35 -46.46 19.30
N GLU A 110 -18.58 -46.81 19.67
CA GLU A 110 -18.87 -47.54 20.91
C GLU A 110 -18.15 -48.89 20.90
N CYS A 111 -17.35 -49.13 21.93
CA CYS A 111 -16.66 -50.40 22.16
C CYS A 111 -17.69 -51.40 22.73
N PRO A 112 -17.92 -52.58 22.15
CA PRO A 112 -18.87 -53.53 22.70
C PRO A 112 -18.32 -54.16 23.99
N ALA A 113 -19.15 -54.21 25.02
CA ALA A 113 -18.81 -54.76 26.33
C ALA A 113 -18.60 -56.29 26.29
N PRO A 114 -17.67 -56.85 27.10
CA PRO A 114 -17.59 -58.27 27.36
C PRO A 114 -18.68 -58.77 28.33
#